data_AF-A0A7S0ANX6-F1
#
_entry.id   AF-A0A7S0ANX6-F1
#
_cell.length_a   1.000
_cell.length_b   1.000
_cell.length_c   1.000
_cell.angle_alpha   90.00
_cell.angle_beta   90.00
_cell.angle_gamma   90.00
#
_symmetry.space_group_name_H-M   'P 1'
#
loop_
_entity.id
_entity.type
_entity.pdbx_description
1 polymer ?
#
loop_
_entity_poly.entity_id
_entity_poly.type
_entity_poly.pdbx_seq_one_letter_code
_entity_poly.pdbx_strand_id
1 'polypeptide(L)'
;NFMKRVALECLVGSTSIITKNRYGWSIKNVGTLHFVNGMIVIPISILSGWLSQFYQDRYLTLRIMGITLVGMLSLIDFTDLFGSANDNNAYNEGHPLAIGPVRYIIGSLVAFSSIEANESYVASMMSKILPSQLAIGTFNSGLLINLVSTSARATGDIFITILGSVSIRYLLNMLIIPSTALVAISMFLVWRNYEAFAV
;
A
#
# COMPACT_ATOMS: atom_id res chain seq x y z
N ASN A 1 -0.73 -3.00 -11.02
CA ASN A 1 0.33 -2.18 -10.39
C ASN A 1 -0.13 -0.79 -10.01
N PHE A 2 -0.74 -0.01 -10.93
CA PHE A 2 -1.19 1.36 -10.65
C PHE A 2 -1.96 1.51 -9.31
N MET A 3 -3.09 0.80 -9.15
CA MET A 3 -3.94 0.88 -7.95
C MET A 3 -3.18 0.61 -6.63
N LYS A 4 -2.32 -0.40 -6.60
CA LYS A 4 -1.51 -0.76 -5.43
C LYS A 4 -0.48 0.32 -5.10
N ARG A 5 0.12 0.92 -6.13
CA ARG A 5 1.12 2.00 -5.94
C ARG A 5 0.47 3.29 -5.45
N VAL A 6 -0.73 3.63 -5.93
CA VAL A 6 -1.53 4.73 -5.37
C VAL A 6 -1.79 4.49 -3.87
N ALA A 7 -2.24 3.29 -3.51
CA ALA A 7 -2.49 2.93 -2.11
C ALA A 7 -1.23 2.99 -1.23
N LEU A 8 -0.08 2.55 -1.76
CA LEU A 8 1.20 2.65 -1.08
C LEU A 8 1.62 4.12 -0.85
N GLU A 9 1.49 4.96 -1.88
CA GLU A 9 1.82 6.38 -1.77
C GLU A 9 0.93 7.07 -0.76
N CYS A 10 -0.37 6.76 -0.79
CA CYS A 10 -1.32 7.20 0.22
C CYS A 10 -0.85 6.82 1.64
N LEU A 11 -0.47 5.56 1.87
CA LEU A 11 0.00 5.12 3.18
C LEU A 11 1.29 5.85 3.62
N VAL A 12 2.32 5.84 2.78
CA VAL A 12 3.66 6.32 3.11
C VAL A 12 3.73 7.84 3.11
N GLY A 13 3.20 8.49 2.07
CA GLY A 13 3.22 9.94 1.90
C GLY A 13 2.42 10.69 2.97
N SER A 14 1.32 10.11 3.46
CA SER A 14 0.51 10.72 4.53
C SER A 14 1.02 10.43 5.94
N THR A 15 1.98 9.51 6.12
CA THR A 15 2.46 9.04 7.44
C THR A 15 2.90 10.21 8.32
N SER A 16 3.64 11.18 7.77
CA SER A 16 4.12 12.35 8.51
C SER A 16 3.00 13.23 9.06
N ILE A 17 1.92 13.39 8.29
CA ILE A 17 0.78 14.24 8.67
C ILE A 17 -0.07 13.51 9.71
N ILE A 18 -0.38 12.24 9.45
CA ILE A 18 -1.24 11.41 10.31
C ILE A 18 -0.58 11.23 11.69
N THR A 19 0.67 10.78 11.75
CA THR A 19 1.33 10.47 13.02
C THR A 19 1.64 11.72 13.85
N LYS A 20 1.91 12.85 13.21
CA LYS A 20 2.06 14.13 13.90
C LYS A 20 0.73 14.60 14.51
N ASN A 21 -0.37 14.52 13.76
CA ASN A 21 -1.67 14.95 14.23
C ASN A 21 -2.26 14.01 15.31
N ARG A 22 -2.02 12.70 15.18
CA ARG A 22 -2.68 11.65 15.98
C ARG A 22 -1.88 11.20 17.19
N TYR A 23 -0.54 11.19 17.10
CA TYR A 23 0.34 10.68 18.15
C TYR A 23 1.39 11.71 18.61
N GLY A 24 1.37 12.93 18.06
CA GLY A 24 2.38 13.95 18.36
C GLY A 24 3.80 13.54 17.96
N TRP A 25 3.96 12.63 16.99
CA TRP A 25 5.27 12.14 16.61
C TRP A 25 6.15 13.23 15.99
N SER A 26 7.43 13.20 16.38
CA SER A 26 8.47 13.99 15.74
C SER A 26 8.90 13.40 14.39
N ILE A 27 9.53 14.21 13.54
CA ILE A 27 10.12 13.79 12.26
C ILE A 27 11.12 12.64 12.44
N LYS A 28 11.82 12.57 13.59
CA LYS A 28 12.77 11.47 13.88
C LYS A 28 12.06 10.12 13.99
N ASN A 29 10.88 10.07 14.60
CA ASN A 29 10.11 8.83 14.77
C ASN A 29 9.58 8.34 13.42
N VAL A 30 9.06 9.27 12.60
CA VAL A 30 8.58 8.98 11.25
C VAL A 30 9.73 8.49 10.35
N GLY A 31 10.88 9.17 10.39
CA GLY A 31 12.07 8.74 9.67
C GLY A 31 12.56 7.36 10.09
N THR A 32 12.50 7.04 11.39
CA THR A 32 12.85 5.71 11.90
C THR A 32 11.89 4.64 11.38
N LEU A 33 10.58 4.91 11.32
CA LEU A 33 9.60 3.99 10.75
C LEU A 33 9.89 3.70 9.27
N HIS A 34 10.16 4.74 8.47
CA HIS A 34 10.49 4.55 7.04
C HIS A 34 11.82 3.84 6.85
N PHE A 35 12.81 4.10 7.71
CA PHE A 35 14.08 3.38 7.70
C PHE A 35 13.89 1.88 7.96
N VAL A 36 13.11 1.53 8.98
CA VAL A 36 12.79 0.12 9.29
C VAL A 36 12.01 -0.54 8.15
N ASN A 37 11.02 0.16 7.58
CA ASN A 37 10.30 -0.29 6.39
C ASN A 37 11.26 -0.60 5.22
N GLY A 38 12.18 0.31 4.91
CA GLY A 38 13.18 0.11 3.85
C GLY A 38 14.11 -1.08 4.12
N MET A 39 14.58 -1.22 5.36
CA MET A 39 15.43 -2.34 5.77
C MET A 39 14.73 -3.70 5.66
N ILE A 40 13.44 -3.76 5.96
CA ILE A 40 12.64 -5.00 5.88
C ILE A 40 12.29 -5.37 4.43
N VAL A 41 12.14 -4.40 3.54
CA VAL A 41 11.82 -4.67 2.14
C VAL A 41 12.94 -5.42 1.42
N ILE A 42 14.20 -5.13 1.72
CA ILE A 42 15.34 -5.80 1.06
C ILE A 42 15.27 -7.33 1.21
N PRO A 43 15.24 -7.92 2.42
CA PRO A 43 15.15 -9.37 2.57
C PRO A 43 13.83 -9.93 2.04
N ILE A 44 12.72 -9.18 2.14
CA ILE A 44 11.43 -9.62 1.61
C ILE A 44 11.43 -9.73 0.09
N SER A 45 12.06 -8.78 -0.60
CA SER A 45 12.20 -8.80 -2.07
C SER A 45 13.14 -9.91 -2.55
N ILE A 46 14.18 -10.24 -1.77
CA ILE A 46 15.04 -11.40 -2.07
C ILE A 46 14.25 -12.70 -1.89
N LEU A 47 13.51 -12.82 -0.79
CA LEU A 47 12.69 -14.00 -0.49
C LEU A 47 11.57 -14.18 -1.51
N SER A 48 10.90 -13.11 -1.94
CA SER A 48 9.86 -13.17 -2.96
C SER A 48 10.44 -13.61 -4.31
N GLY A 49 11.62 -13.09 -4.70
CA GLY A 49 12.33 -13.53 -5.90
C GLY A 49 12.69 -15.02 -5.86
N TRP A 50 13.16 -15.51 -4.71
CA TRP A 50 13.43 -16.94 -4.51
C TRP A 50 12.15 -17.78 -4.57
N LEU A 51 11.08 -17.36 -3.90
CA LEU A 51 9.81 -18.08 -3.85
C LEU A 51 9.13 -18.18 -5.23
N SER A 52 9.30 -17.15 -6.07
CA SER A 52 8.86 -17.09 -7.47
C SER A 52 9.49 -18.18 -8.36
N GLN A 53 10.63 -18.75 -7.97
CA GLN A 53 11.25 -19.87 -8.70
C GLN A 53 10.58 -21.21 -8.41
N PHE A 54 10.02 -21.38 -7.21
CA PHE A 54 9.41 -22.65 -6.77
C PHE A 54 7.90 -22.70 -6.99
N TYR A 55 7.21 -21.55 -6.95
CA TYR A 55 5.76 -21.47 -7.06
C TYR A 55 5.36 -20.56 -8.22
N GLN A 56 4.20 -20.84 -8.83
CA GLN A 56 3.67 -19.98 -9.88
C GLN A 56 3.30 -18.60 -9.33
N ASP A 57 3.81 -17.55 -9.98
CA ASP A 57 3.70 -16.16 -9.54
C ASP A 57 2.24 -15.69 -9.37
N ARG A 58 1.31 -16.25 -10.13
CA ARG A 58 -0.13 -15.94 -10.02
C ARG A 58 -0.72 -16.31 -8.65
N TYR A 59 -0.34 -17.46 -8.10
CA TYR A 59 -0.82 -17.88 -6.77
C TYR A 59 -0.17 -17.03 -5.68
N LEU A 60 1.13 -16.74 -5.82
CA LEU A 60 1.86 -15.89 -4.88
C LEU A 60 1.29 -14.46 -4.85
N THR A 61 0.99 -13.90 -6.02
CA THR A 61 0.36 -12.59 -6.22
C THR A 61 -1.00 -12.50 -5.50
N LEU A 62 -1.89 -13.48 -5.68
CA LEU A 62 -3.18 -13.46 -5.00
C LEU A 62 -3.06 -13.58 -3.48
N ARG A 63 -2.18 -14.46 -2.98
CA ARG A 63 -1.96 -14.63 -1.54
C ARG A 63 -1.38 -13.39 -0.89
N ILE A 64 -0.36 -12.79 -1.50
CA ILE A 64 0.26 -11.57 -0.96
C ILE A 64 -0.70 -10.38 -1.02
N MET A 65 -1.58 -10.30 -2.03
CA MET A 65 -2.64 -9.29 -2.08
C MET A 65 -3.66 -9.46 -0.96
N GLY A 66 -3.97 -10.70 -0.57
CA GLY A 66 -4.75 -10.98 0.64
C GLY A 66 -4.08 -10.44 1.90
N ILE A 67 -2.76 -10.64 2.05
CA ILE A 67 -1.99 -10.10 3.18
C ILE A 67 -1.96 -8.57 3.14
N THR A 68 -1.80 -7.96 1.96
CA THR A 68 -1.91 -6.50 1.79
C THR A 68 -3.26 -5.99 2.26
N LEU A 69 -4.37 -6.66 1.89
CA LEU A 69 -5.71 -6.27 2.35
C LEU A 69 -5.83 -6.35 3.86
N VAL A 70 -5.35 -7.42 4.48
CA VAL A 70 -5.35 -7.55 5.95
C VAL A 70 -4.54 -6.42 6.60
N GLY A 71 -3.36 -6.10 6.06
CA GLY A 71 -2.54 -4.98 6.51
C GLY A 71 -3.27 -3.64 6.42
N MET A 72 -3.89 -3.36 5.27
CA MET A 72 -4.65 -2.11 5.06
C MET A 72 -5.92 -2.04 5.92
N LEU A 73 -6.66 -3.15 6.07
CA LEU A 73 -7.82 -3.24 6.96
C LEU A 73 -7.44 -3.04 8.44
N SER A 74 -6.26 -3.51 8.84
CA SER A 74 -5.75 -3.30 10.20
C SER A 74 -5.50 -1.82 10.51
N LEU A 75 -5.35 -0.97 9.48
CA LEU A 75 -5.15 0.48 9.59
C LEU A 75 -6.45 1.28 9.52
N ILE A 76 -7.62 0.64 9.39
CA ILE A 76 -8.92 1.31 9.47
C ILE A 76 -9.30 1.49 10.95
N ASP A 77 -9.58 2.75 11.33
CA ASP A 77 -10.09 3.05 12.64
C ASP A 77 -11.62 2.94 12.64
N PHE A 78 -12.13 1.86 13.22
CA PHE A 78 -13.57 1.67 13.38
C PHE A 78 -14.19 2.64 14.40
N THR A 79 -13.40 3.22 15.30
CA THR A 79 -13.88 4.18 16.31
C THR A 79 -14.30 5.49 15.66
N ASP A 80 -13.55 5.95 14.65
CA ASP A 80 -13.91 7.16 13.89
C ASP A 80 -15.05 6.90 12.87
N LEU A 81 -15.38 5.62 12.60
CA LEU A 81 -16.43 5.22 11.64
C LEU A 81 -17.80 4.97 12.31
N PHE A 82 -17.80 4.42 13.54
CA PHE A 82 -19.01 4.04 14.28
C PHE A 82 -19.16 4.77 15.63
N GLY A 83 -18.11 5.43 16.12
CA GLY A 83 -18.12 6.16 17.39
C GLY A 83 -18.80 7.50 17.25
N SER A 84 -19.83 7.70 18.07
CA SER A 84 -20.56 8.96 18.24
C SER A 84 -19.61 10.16 18.33
N ALA A 85 -19.97 11.24 17.65
CA ALA A 85 -19.34 12.54 17.74
C ALA A 85 -19.35 13.02 19.20
N ASN A 86 -18.33 12.64 19.97
CA ASN A 86 -18.05 13.33 21.23
C ASN A 86 -17.37 14.65 20.85
N ASP A 87 -18.02 15.75 21.21
CA ASP A 87 -17.76 17.17 20.90
C ASP A 87 -16.36 17.70 21.25
N ASN A 88 -15.45 16.84 21.70
CA ASN A 88 -14.09 17.22 22.00
C ASN A 88 -13.23 17.02 20.75
N ASN A 89 -12.56 18.08 20.32
CA ASN A 89 -11.52 18.10 19.28
C ASN A 89 -10.30 17.21 19.59
N ALA A 90 -10.36 16.38 20.62
CA ALA A 90 -9.32 15.44 20.98
C ALA A 90 -9.49 14.12 20.21
N TYR A 91 -8.35 13.54 19.86
CA TYR A 91 -8.26 12.19 19.37
C TYR A 91 -8.90 11.20 20.38
N ASN A 92 -9.55 10.13 19.90
CA ASN A 92 -10.21 9.12 20.73
C ASN A 92 -9.17 8.26 21.47
N GLU A 93 -8.45 8.87 22.41
CA GLU A 93 -7.51 8.22 23.30
C GLU A 93 -8.28 7.36 24.31
N GLY A 94 -7.99 6.06 24.35
CA GLY A 94 -8.53 5.13 25.36
C GLY A 94 -9.63 4.19 24.90
N HIS A 95 -10.13 4.29 23.67
CA HIS A 95 -11.05 3.28 23.13
C HIS A 95 -10.27 2.07 22.59
N PRO A 96 -10.61 0.81 22.95
CA PRO A 96 -9.85 -0.37 22.57
C PRO A 96 -9.80 -0.62 21.05
N LEU A 97 -10.74 -0.03 20.30
CA LEU A 97 -10.80 -0.12 18.83
C LEU A 97 -10.01 0.99 18.13
N ALA A 98 -9.58 2.03 18.85
CA ALA A 98 -8.78 3.12 18.29
C ALA A 98 -7.39 2.60 17.91
N ILE A 99 -6.84 3.12 16.82
CA ILE A 99 -5.52 2.67 16.36
C ILE A 99 -4.46 3.27 17.28
N GLY A 100 -3.88 2.42 18.13
CA GLY A 100 -2.68 2.79 18.88
C GLY A 100 -1.44 2.88 17.98
N PRO A 101 -0.37 3.54 18.45
CA PRO A 101 0.88 3.68 17.69
C PRO A 101 1.47 2.32 17.27
N VAL A 102 1.38 1.30 18.13
CA VAL A 102 1.90 -0.05 17.83
C VAL A 102 1.11 -0.71 16.70
N ARG A 103 -0.23 -0.61 16.70
CA ARG A 103 -1.08 -1.15 15.63
C ARG A 103 -0.82 -0.43 14.30
N TYR A 104 -0.59 0.88 14.34
CA TYR A 104 -0.20 1.64 13.16
C TYR A 104 1.15 1.19 12.59
N ILE A 105 2.16 0.98 13.44
CA ILE A 105 3.48 0.47 13.03
C ILE A 105 3.35 -0.90 12.39
N ILE A 106 2.69 -1.85 13.07
CA ILE A 106 2.54 -3.23 12.57
C ILE A 106 1.73 -3.25 11.27
N GLY A 107 0.61 -2.54 11.21
CA GLY A 107 -0.22 -2.46 10.00
C GLY A 107 0.51 -1.83 8.83
N SER A 108 1.26 -0.75 9.07
CA SER A 108 2.10 -0.09 8.06
C SER A 108 3.19 -1.03 7.55
N LEU A 109 3.91 -1.73 8.43
CA LEU A 109 4.95 -2.70 8.07
C LEU A 109 4.37 -3.83 7.21
N VAL A 110 3.24 -4.41 7.62
CA VAL A 110 2.60 -5.51 6.88
C VAL A 110 2.10 -5.05 5.51
N ALA A 111 1.42 -3.90 5.44
CA ALA A 111 0.92 -3.37 4.17
C ALA A 111 2.06 -3.01 3.21
N PHE A 112 3.08 -2.29 3.70
CA PHE A 112 4.24 -1.86 2.93
C PHE A 112 5.03 -3.06 2.38
N SER A 113 5.43 -3.98 3.25
CA SER A 113 6.18 -5.18 2.86
C SER A 113 5.43 -6.07 1.87
N SER A 114 4.11 -6.25 2.06
CA SER A 114 3.31 -7.08 1.17
C SER A 114 3.13 -6.44 -0.20
N ILE A 115 2.98 -5.11 -0.28
CA ILE A 115 2.90 -4.41 -1.57
C ILE A 115 4.22 -4.56 -2.33
N GLU A 116 5.36 -4.36 -1.67
CA GLU A 116 6.68 -4.47 -2.29
C GLU A 116 6.99 -5.91 -2.74
N ALA A 117 6.68 -6.91 -1.91
CA ALA A 117 6.77 -8.32 -2.32
C ALA A 117 5.93 -8.62 -3.56
N ASN A 118 4.75 -8.01 -3.66
CA ASN A 118 3.87 -8.18 -4.80
C ASN A 118 4.40 -7.50 -6.08
N GLU A 119 5.21 -6.44 -5.97
CA GLU A 119 5.89 -5.87 -7.13
C GLU A 119 6.93 -6.83 -7.69
N SER A 120 7.64 -7.57 -6.83
CA SER A 120 8.59 -8.61 -7.25
C SER A 120 7.92 -9.71 -8.07
N TYR A 121 6.76 -10.21 -7.61
CA TYR A 121 6.02 -11.24 -8.34
C TYR A 121 5.50 -10.74 -9.68
N VAL A 122 4.95 -9.51 -9.72
CA VAL A 122 4.48 -8.95 -10.99
C VAL A 122 5.63 -8.68 -11.95
N ALA A 123 6.80 -8.25 -11.47
CA ALA A 123 7.99 -8.11 -12.31
C ALA A 123 8.42 -9.46 -12.90
N SER A 124 8.40 -10.53 -12.10
CA SER A 124 8.67 -11.90 -12.57
C SER A 124 7.67 -12.34 -13.65
N MET A 125 6.36 -12.13 -13.44
CA MET A 125 5.33 -12.44 -14.43
C MET A 125 5.51 -11.66 -15.73
N MET A 126 5.81 -10.36 -15.62
CA MET A 126 6.05 -9.51 -16.79
C MET A 126 7.23 -10.03 -17.62
N SER A 127 8.29 -10.53 -16.98
CA SER A 127 9.43 -11.10 -17.71
C SER A 127 9.07 -12.34 -18.55
N LYS A 128 8.03 -13.09 -18.15
CA LYS A 128 7.55 -14.30 -18.85
C LYS A 128 6.54 -13.97 -19.95
N ILE A 129 5.73 -12.93 -19.76
CA ILE A 129 4.59 -12.60 -20.63
C ILE A 129 4.96 -11.55 -21.69
N LEU A 130 6.09 -10.84 -21.54
CA LEU A 130 6.42 -9.75 -22.45
C LEU A 130 6.76 -10.26 -23.87
N PRO A 131 6.02 -9.83 -24.91
CA PRO A 131 6.40 -10.13 -26.28
C PRO A 131 7.69 -9.39 -26.65
N SER A 132 8.55 -10.03 -27.45
CA SER A 132 9.85 -9.50 -27.90
C SER A 132 9.75 -8.14 -28.61
N GLN A 133 8.59 -7.84 -29.19
CA GLN A 133 8.28 -6.56 -29.84
C GLN A 133 8.13 -5.40 -28.84
N LEU A 134 7.65 -5.65 -27.62
CA LEU A 134 7.56 -4.64 -26.55
C LEU A 134 8.88 -4.48 -25.77
N ALA A 135 9.89 -5.30 -26.06
CA ALA A 135 11.21 -5.23 -25.45
C ALA A 135 12.16 -4.30 -26.23
N ILE A 136 11.82 -3.91 -27.46
CA ILE A 136 12.69 -3.15 -28.37
C ILE A 136 12.08 -1.77 -28.66
N GLY A 137 12.87 -0.70 -28.48
CA GLY A 137 12.48 0.68 -28.80
C GLY A 137 12.26 1.59 -27.58
N THR A 138 11.84 2.84 -27.83
CA THR A 138 11.68 3.89 -26.80
C THR A 138 10.50 3.62 -25.86
N PHE A 139 9.42 3.00 -26.33
CA PHE A 139 8.27 2.58 -25.52
C PHE A 139 8.43 1.13 -25.05
N ASN A 140 9.57 0.79 -24.43
CA ASN A 140 9.74 -0.52 -23.84
C ASN A 140 8.85 -0.69 -22.59
N SER A 141 8.65 -1.94 -22.18
CA SER A 141 7.86 -2.28 -21.00
C SER A 141 8.39 -1.68 -19.69
N GLY A 142 9.70 -1.57 -19.52
CA GLY A 142 10.33 -0.91 -18.38
C GLY A 142 10.00 0.58 -18.28
N LEU A 143 10.03 1.31 -19.41
CA LEU A 143 9.63 2.71 -19.45
C LEU A 143 8.15 2.87 -19.12
N LEU A 144 7.28 2.02 -19.69
CA LEU A 144 5.84 2.03 -19.39
C LEU A 144 5.57 1.73 -17.90
N ILE A 145 6.26 0.76 -17.30
CA ILE A 145 6.15 0.45 -15.87
C ILE A 145 6.57 1.66 -15.02
N ASN A 146 7.69 2.30 -15.36
CA ASN A 146 8.16 3.49 -14.66
C ASN A 146 7.17 4.66 -14.79
N LEU A 147 6.65 4.91 -15.99
CA LEU A 147 5.67 5.97 -16.23
C LEU A 147 4.38 5.73 -15.43
N VAL A 148 3.86 4.50 -15.44
CA VAL A 148 2.68 4.10 -14.67
C VAL A 148 2.93 4.19 -13.16
N SER A 149 4.13 3.86 -12.70
CA SER A 149 4.48 3.99 -11.27
C SER A 149 4.56 5.44 -10.85
N THR A 150 5.20 6.31 -11.65
CA THR A 150 5.32 7.73 -11.33
C THR A 150 3.96 8.44 -11.41
N SER A 151 3.11 8.10 -12.38
CA SER A 151 1.75 8.66 -12.46
C SER A 151 0.88 8.21 -11.28
N ALA A 152 1.06 6.97 -10.80
CA ALA A 152 0.40 6.49 -9.59
C ALA A 152 0.83 7.29 -8.35
N ARG A 153 2.13 7.58 -8.20
CA ARG A 153 2.63 8.42 -7.10
C ARG A 153 2.05 9.83 -7.16
N ALA A 154 2.11 10.47 -8.33
CA ALA A 154 1.51 11.79 -8.53
C ALA A 154 0.01 11.83 -8.22
N THR A 155 -0.73 10.77 -8.59
CA THR A 155 -2.15 10.64 -8.24
C THR A 155 -2.35 10.51 -6.72
N GLY A 156 -1.50 9.74 -6.05
CA GLY A 156 -1.48 9.63 -4.59
C GLY A 156 -1.22 10.96 -3.90
N ASP A 157 -0.21 11.72 -4.33
CA ASP A 157 0.13 13.02 -3.77
C ASP A 157 -1.00 14.05 -3.90
N ILE A 158 -1.64 14.10 -5.08
CA ILE A 158 -2.82 14.94 -5.30
C ILE A 158 -3.94 14.53 -4.35
N PHE A 159 -4.17 13.23 -4.20
CA PHE A 159 -5.22 12.71 -3.34
C PHE A 159 -4.98 13.02 -1.85
N ILE A 160 -3.74 12.84 -1.37
CA ILE A 160 -3.32 13.22 -0.02
C ILE A 160 -3.53 14.72 0.20
N THR A 161 -3.16 15.55 -0.78
CA THR A 161 -3.28 17.02 -0.67
C THR A 161 -4.73 17.47 -0.57
N ILE A 162 -5.62 16.90 -1.41
CA ILE A 162 -7.05 17.22 -1.39
C ILE A 162 -7.69 16.77 -0.07
N LEU A 163 -7.42 15.54 0.39
CA LEU A 163 -8.03 15.06 1.64
C LEU A 163 -7.43 15.73 2.88
N GLY A 164 -6.15 16.08 2.83
CA GLY A 164 -5.46 16.83 3.88
C GLY A 164 -6.02 18.23 4.07
N SER A 165 -6.51 18.88 3.01
CA SER A 165 -7.16 20.19 3.10
C SER A 165 -8.59 20.13 3.62
N VAL A 166 -9.29 19.00 3.45
CA VAL A 166 -10.67 18.81 3.93
C VAL A 166 -10.69 18.54 5.43
N SER A 167 -9.91 17.57 5.92
CA SER A 167 -9.97 17.15 7.33
C SER A 167 -8.73 16.37 7.77
N ILE A 168 -7.88 16.99 8.59
CA ILE A 168 -6.68 16.34 9.15
C ILE A 168 -7.05 15.28 10.21
N ARG A 169 -8.16 15.48 10.95
CA ARG A 169 -8.66 14.54 11.98
C ARG A 169 -9.02 13.17 11.39
N TYR A 170 -9.81 13.17 10.32
CA TYR A 170 -10.31 11.94 9.67
C TYR A 170 -9.42 11.46 8.51
N LEU A 171 -8.24 12.08 8.33
CA LEU A 171 -7.36 11.85 7.19
C LEU A 171 -6.98 10.37 7.03
N LEU A 172 -6.70 9.67 8.14
CA LEU A 172 -6.33 8.25 8.09
C LEU A 172 -7.44 7.43 7.42
N ASN A 173 -8.67 7.51 7.90
CA ASN A 173 -9.77 6.73 7.35
C ASN A 173 -10.15 7.18 5.95
N MET A 174 -10.18 8.49 5.70
CA MET A 174 -10.47 9.04 4.38
C MET A 174 -9.47 8.58 3.33
N LEU A 175 -8.24 8.24 3.72
CA LEU A 175 -7.20 7.81 2.79
C LEU A 175 -7.10 6.27 2.71
N ILE A 176 -7.18 5.57 3.85
CA ILE A 176 -7.02 4.12 3.92
C ILE A 176 -8.25 3.38 3.37
N ILE A 177 -9.46 3.86 3.59
CA ILE A 177 -10.68 3.22 3.06
C ILE A 177 -10.66 3.15 1.52
N PRO A 178 -10.50 4.26 0.78
CA PRO A 178 -10.40 4.20 -0.68
C PRO A 178 -9.16 3.44 -1.15
N SER A 179 -8.02 3.56 -0.46
CA SER A 179 -6.82 2.78 -0.78
C SER A 179 -7.04 1.26 -0.64
N THR A 180 -7.76 0.84 0.39
CA THR A 180 -8.14 -0.57 0.61
C THR A 180 -9.08 -1.04 -0.50
N ALA A 181 -10.06 -0.22 -0.89
CA ALA A 181 -10.95 -0.51 -2.00
C ALA A 181 -10.17 -0.67 -3.32
N LEU A 182 -9.18 0.19 -3.58
CA LEU A 182 -8.30 0.07 -4.76
C LEU A 182 -7.51 -1.24 -4.77
N VAL A 183 -6.97 -1.67 -3.61
CA VAL A 183 -6.29 -2.96 -3.50
C VAL A 183 -7.28 -4.13 -3.70
N ALA A 184 -8.49 -4.03 -3.16
CA ALA A 184 -9.52 -5.06 -3.30
C ALA A 184 -9.99 -5.20 -4.75
N ILE A 185 -10.21 -4.07 -5.45
CA ILE A 185 -10.51 -4.04 -6.88
C ILE A 185 -9.35 -4.66 -7.66
N SER A 186 -8.11 -4.30 -7.33
CA SER A 186 -6.95 -4.90 -7.98
C SER A 186 -6.90 -6.42 -7.77
N MET A 187 -7.24 -6.91 -6.58
CA MET A 187 -7.26 -8.36 -6.30
C MET A 187 -8.37 -9.04 -7.09
N PHE A 188 -9.56 -8.44 -7.12
CA PHE A 188 -10.70 -8.92 -7.89
C PHE A 188 -10.40 -8.98 -9.39
N LEU A 189 -9.72 -7.99 -9.94
CA LEU A 189 -9.31 -7.98 -11.35
C LEU A 189 -8.30 -9.08 -11.68
N VAL A 190 -7.33 -9.33 -10.79
CA VAL A 190 -6.38 -10.44 -10.95
C VAL A 190 -7.09 -11.79 -10.85
N TRP A 191 -8.04 -11.93 -9.92
CA TRP A 191 -8.85 -13.14 -9.79
C TRP A 191 -9.77 -13.39 -10.98
N ARG A 192 -10.41 -12.34 -11.51
CA ARG A 192 -11.27 -12.46 -12.71
C ARG A 192 -10.46 -12.82 -13.96
N ASN A 193 -9.28 -12.23 -14.10
CA ASN A 193 -8.40 -12.48 -15.24
C ASN A 193 -7.36 -13.57 -14.96
N TYR A 194 -7.64 -14.47 -14.01
CA TYR A 194 -6.68 -15.46 -13.54
C TYR A 194 -6.15 -16.37 -14.66
N GLU A 195 -7.01 -16.72 -15.60
CA GLU A 195 -6.67 -17.52 -16.79
C GLU A 195 -5.76 -16.77 -17.77
N ALA A 196 -5.88 -15.44 -17.87
CA ALA A 196 -4.99 -14.64 -18.73
C ALA A 196 -3.54 -14.63 -18.21
N PHE A 197 -3.32 -15.01 -16.95
CA PHE A 197 -2.01 -15.14 -16.33
C PHE A 197 -1.54 -16.61 -16.25
N ALA A 198 -2.18 -17.54 -16.96
CA ALA A 198 -1.86 -18.97 -16.96
C ALA A 198 -0.74 -19.39 -17.92
N VAL A 199 0.07 -18.44 -18.42
CA VAL A 199 1.22 -18.70 -19.31
C VAL A 199 2.45 -19.16 -18.54
#